data_AF-A0A430A6X0-F1
#
_entry.id   AF-A0A430A6X0-F1
#
_cell.length_a   1.000
_cell.length_b   1.000
_cell.length_c   1.000
_cell.angle_alpha   90.00
_cell.angle_beta   90.00
_cell.angle_gamma   90.00
#
_symmetry.space_group_name_H-M   'P 1'
#
loop_
_entity.id
_entity.type
_entity.pdbx_description
1 polymer ?
#
loop_
_entity_poly.entity_id
_entity_poly.type
_entity_poly.pdbx_seq_one_letter_code
_entity_poly.pdbx_strand_id
1 'polypeptide(L)'
;MYAFCRLRQEPRLFRVSRIRQVRQMEEIFDPKKHTALSKEILEDFYTGLSKRIEMIPIVLEFKQEAKAKVYDSFLEKDITEYPEKIIVSKEMPKERWLVEMLMSFGGLVKVISPEFLQKEIIEEAQIILKQYDIKVSK
;
A
#
# COMPACT_ATOMS: atom_id res chain seq x y z
N MET A 1 6.31 13.21 -7.14
CA MET A 1 7.19 14.14 -7.88
C MET A 1 6.85 15.55 -7.47
N TYR A 2 7.82 16.33 -7.02
CA TYR A 2 7.63 17.75 -6.74
C TYR A 2 8.13 18.58 -7.91
N ALA A 3 7.33 19.54 -8.39
CA ALA A 3 7.69 20.39 -9.51
C ALA A 3 6.94 21.73 -9.46
N PHE A 4 7.48 22.76 -10.12
CA PHE A 4 6.80 24.03 -10.28
C PHE A 4 5.70 23.95 -11.34
N CYS A 5 4.46 24.28 -10.97
CA CYS A 5 3.31 24.22 -11.87
C CYS A 5 3.10 25.57 -12.55
N ARG A 6 3.50 25.72 -13.83
CA ARG A 6 3.30 26.96 -14.60
C ARG A 6 1.84 27.39 -14.73
N LEU A 7 0.88 26.46 -14.67
CA LEU A 7 -0.56 26.80 -14.73
C LEU A 7 -1.06 27.48 -13.45
N ARG A 8 -0.46 27.16 -12.30
CA ARG A 8 -0.87 27.70 -11.00
C ARG A 8 0.14 28.67 -10.39
N GLN A 9 1.30 28.82 -11.02
CA GLN A 9 2.40 29.70 -10.59
C GLN A 9 2.88 29.39 -9.16
N GLU A 10 2.84 28.11 -8.78
CA GLU A 10 3.25 27.64 -7.45
C GLU A 10 3.90 26.25 -7.53
N PRO A 11 4.74 25.87 -6.55
CA PRO A 11 5.25 24.50 -6.43
C PRO A 11 4.17 23.50 -6.02
N ARG A 12 4.13 22.32 -6.65
CA ARG A 12 3.12 21.29 -6.38
C ARG A 12 3.69 19.88 -6.37
N LEU A 13 3.03 19.01 -5.63
CA LEU A 13 3.28 17.57 -5.65
C LEU A 13 2.34 16.88 -6.65
N PHE A 14 2.94 16.17 -7.59
CA PHE A 14 2.26 15.34 -8.59
C PHE A 14 2.43 13.86 -8.24
N ARG A 15 1.32 13.13 -8.26
CA ARG A 15 1.33 11.66 -8.21
C ARG A 15 1.85 11.14 -9.54
N VAL A 16 3.01 10.48 -9.52
CA VAL A 16 3.67 9.97 -10.74
C VAL A 16 2.74 9.00 -11.48
N SER A 17 1.98 8.18 -10.75
CA SER A 17 0.99 7.26 -11.31
C SER A 17 -0.13 7.91 -12.14
N ARG A 18 -0.34 9.23 -12.03
CA ARG A 18 -1.33 9.98 -12.82
C ARG A 18 -0.74 10.66 -14.05
N ILE A 19 0.59 10.64 -14.22
CA ILE A 19 1.27 11.23 -15.37
C ILE A 19 1.20 10.22 -16.52
N ARG A 20 0.59 10.63 -17.65
CA ARG A 20 0.39 9.76 -18.82
C ARG A 20 1.36 10.07 -19.95
N GLN A 21 1.66 11.35 -20.16
CA GLN A 21 2.52 11.82 -21.23
C GLN A 21 3.49 12.86 -20.66
N VAL A 22 4.76 12.71 -21.01
CA VAL A 22 5.83 13.64 -20.64
C VAL A 22 6.59 13.97 -21.91
N ARG A 23 6.86 15.26 -22.12
CA ARG A 23 7.68 15.76 -23.22
C ARG A 23 8.76 16.65 -22.65
N GLN A 24 10.01 16.37 -23.00
CA GLN A 24 11.12 17.27 -22.70
C GLN A 24 11.03 18.48 -23.62
N MET A 25 11.16 19.67 -23.04
CA MET A 25 11.24 20.93 -23.77
C MET A 25 12.69 21.40 -23.82
N GLU A 26 13.02 22.24 -24.79
CA GLU A 26 14.35 22.86 -24.92
C GLU A 26 14.55 24.01 -23.92
N GLU A 27 13.47 24.48 -23.29
CA GLU A 27 13.51 25.52 -22.25
C GLU A 27 14.24 25.00 -21.00
N ILE A 28 15.32 25.70 -20.63
CA ILE A 28 16.12 25.41 -19.43
C ILE A 28 15.73 26.40 -18.33
N PHE A 29 15.55 25.90 -17.11
CA PHE A 29 15.32 26.74 -15.93
C PHE A 29 16.54 26.73 -15.02
N ASP A 30 16.72 27.79 -14.24
CA ASP A 30 17.80 27.88 -13.24
C ASP A 30 17.42 27.04 -12.00
N PRO A 31 18.11 25.92 -11.72
CA PRO A 31 17.80 25.08 -10.57
C PRO A 31 17.96 25.83 -9.24
N LYS A 32 18.76 26.91 -9.19
CA LYS A 32 18.98 27.69 -7.96
C LYS A 32 17.79 28.59 -7.60
N LYS A 33 16.94 28.93 -8.57
CA LYS A 33 15.71 29.73 -8.34
C LYS A 33 14.53 28.90 -7.86
N HIS A 34 14.64 27.58 -7.92
CA HIS A 34 13.60 26.65 -7.48
C HIS A 34 14.13 25.87 -6.28
N THR A 35 13.68 26.26 -5.09
CA THR A 35 14.06 25.62 -3.83
C THR A 35 13.70 24.14 -3.90
N ALA A 36 14.68 23.26 -3.67
CA ALA A 36 14.39 21.88 -3.31
C ALA A 36 13.50 21.90 -2.06
N LEU A 37 12.47 21.05 -2.02
CA LEU A 37 11.69 20.88 -0.80
C LEU A 37 12.64 20.56 0.35
N SER A 38 12.54 21.31 1.45
CA SER A 38 13.20 20.89 2.67
C SER A 38 12.61 19.54 3.10
N LYS A 39 13.43 18.73 3.75
CA LYS A 39 13.01 17.46 4.33
C LYS A 39 11.80 17.65 5.26
N GLU A 40 11.76 18.75 6.00
CA GLU A 40 10.64 19.12 6.88
C GLU A 40 9.33 19.38 6.13
N ILE A 41 9.33 20.08 4.98
CA ILE A 41 8.10 20.32 4.20
C ILE A 41 7.58 19.01 3.59
N LEU A 42 8.48 18.12 3.16
CA LEU A 42 8.10 16.76 2.74
C LEU A 42 7.51 15.98 3.91
N GLU A 43 8.19 15.98 5.06
CA GLU A 43 7.74 15.29 6.26
C GLU A 43 6.41 15.81 6.75
N ASP A 44 6.15 17.12 6.80
CA ASP A 44 4.86 17.71 7.19
C ASP A 44 3.74 17.34 6.21
N PHE A 45 4.03 17.30 4.91
CA PHE A 45 3.03 16.90 3.92
C PHE A 45 2.68 15.40 4.03
N TYR A 46 3.68 14.54 4.21
CA TYR A 46 3.47 13.10 4.38
C TYR A 46 2.90 12.76 5.77
N THR A 47 3.31 13.45 6.84
CA THR A 47 2.75 13.28 8.18
C THR A 47 1.35 13.88 8.29
N GLY A 48 1.02 14.95 7.56
CA GLY A 48 -0.36 15.46 7.48
C GLY A 48 -1.32 14.48 6.81
N LEU A 49 -0.83 13.69 5.85
CA LEU A 49 -1.55 12.58 5.24
C LEU A 49 -1.64 11.35 6.17
N SER A 50 -0.58 11.02 6.90
CA SER A 50 -0.55 9.83 7.78
C SER A 50 -1.23 10.02 9.14
N LYS A 51 -1.27 11.25 9.69
CA LYS A 51 -1.92 11.56 10.98
C LYS A 51 -3.43 11.28 11.03
N ARG A 52 -4.07 11.06 9.88
CA ARG A 52 -5.51 10.76 9.80
C ARG A 52 -5.83 9.29 9.60
N ILE A 53 -4.82 8.44 9.49
CA ILE A 53 -5.02 7.04 9.15
C ILE A 53 -4.97 6.21 10.43
N GLU A 54 -6.09 5.58 10.75
CA GLU A 54 -6.21 4.64 11.86
C GLU A 54 -5.25 3.46 11.61
N MET A 55 -4.30 3.25 12.52
CA MET A 55 -3.41 2.08 12.50
C MET A 55 -4.07 0.97 13.31
N ILE A 56 -4.06 -0.25 12.77
CA ILE A 56 -4.66 -1.42 13.40
C ILE A 56 -3.59 -2.51 13.58
N PRO A 57 -3.53 -3.18 14.74
CA PRO A 57 -2.71 -4.38 14.88
C PRO A 57 -3.33 -5.51 14.08
N ILE A 58 -2.52 -6.16 13.25
CA ILE A 58 -2.90 -7.33 12.47
C ILE A 58 -2.00 -8.51 12.77
N VAL A 59 -2.57 -9.71 12.67
CA VAL A 59 -1.83 -10.97 12.68
C VAL A 59 -2.23 -11.77 11.46
N LEU A 60 -1.23 -12.14 10.66
CA LEU A 60 -1.39 -12.88 9.42
C LEU A 60 -0.64 -14.19 9.51
N GLU A 61 -1.23 -15.23 8.94
CA GLU A 61 -0.59 -16.53 8.74
C GLU A 61 -0.43 -16.76 7.24
N PHE A 62 0.80 -17.02 6.82
CA PHE A 62 1.15 -17.35 5.46
C PHE A 62 1.62 -18.79 5.38
N LYS A 63 1.33 -19.44 4.25
CA LYS A 63 1.97 -20.71 3.93
C LYS A 63 3.43 -20.50 3.50
N GLN A 64 4.26 -21.52 3.64
CA GLN A 64 5.68 -21.46 3.30
C GLN A 64 5.95 -21.10 1.84
N GLU A 65 5.06 -21.45 0.92
CA GLU A 65 5.17 -21.11 -0.51
C GLU A 65 5.15 -19.59 -0.76
N ALA A 66 4.62 -18.80 0.17
CA ALA A 66 4.61 -17.33 0.06
C ALA A 66 5.89 -16.65 0.57
N LYS A 67 6.88 -17.40 1.07
CA LYS A 67 8.06 -16.87 1.78
C LYS A 67 8.73 -15.68 1.08
N ALA A 68 9.16 -15.85 -0.18
CA ALA A 68 9.85 -14.79 -0.91
C ALA A 68 9.03 -13.49 -0.94
N LYS A 69 7.73 -13.60 -1.25
CA LYS A 69 6.83 -12.44 -1.31
C LYS A 69 6.57 -11.82 0.07
N VAL A 70 6.53 -12.62 1.13
CA VAL A 70 6.42 -12.12 2.51
C VAL A 70 7.63 -11.26 2.87
N TYR A 71 8.85 -11.73 2.58
CA TYR A 71 10.08 -10.98 2.83
C TYR A 71 10.22 -9.73 1.95
N ASP A 72 9.62 -9.71 0.75
CA ASP A 72 9.55 -8.49 -0.08
C ASP A 72 8.53 -7.47 0.44
N SER A 73 7.51 -7.92 1.18
CA SER A 73 6.35 -7.10 1.59
C SER A 73 6.44 -6.60 3.03
N PHE A 74 7.13 -7.34 3.91
CA PHE A 74 7.19 -7.06 5.35
C PHE A 74 8.63 -6.98 5.84
N LEU A 75 8.83 -6.28 6.96
CA LEU A 75 10.16 -6.19 7.57
C LEU A 75 10.42 -7.46 8.39
N GLU A 76 11.66 -7.93 8.40
CA GLU A 76 12.08 -9.14 9.10
C GLU A 76 11.69 -9.14 10.59
N LYS A 77 11.74 -7.98 11.26
CA LYS A 77 11.34 -7.83 12.67
C LYS A 77 9.87 -8.18 12.96
N ASP A 78 9.01 -8.14 11.94
CA ASP A 78 7.58 -8.41 12.06
C ASP A 78 7.25 -9.86 11.67
N ILE A 79 8.24 -10.64 11.23
CA ILE A 79 8.11 -11.99 10.68
C ILE A 79 8.61 -13.01 11.71
N THR A 80 7.78 -14.01 12.00
CA THR A 80 8.16 -15.21 12.75
C THR A 80 7.94 -16.44 11.86
N GLU A 81 9.03 -17.07 11.45
CA GLU A 81 9.00 -18.27 10.61
C GLU A 81 8.96 -19.56 11.43
N TYR A 82 8.08 -20.49 11.03
CA TYR A 82 7.96 -21.85 11.56
C TYR A 82 8.12 -22.86 10.41
N PRO A 83 8.44 -24.14 10.65
CA PRO A 83 8.64 -25.12 9.57
C PRO A 83 7.51 -25.21 8.54
N GLU A 84 6.25 -25.08 8.98
CA GLU A 84 5.06 -25.25 8.13
C GLU A 84 4.41 -23.93 7.70
N LYS A 85 4.76 -22.81 8.33
CA LYS A 85 4.06 -21.55 8.17
C LYS A 85 4.88 -20.34 8.58
N ILE A 86 4.44 -19.16 8.16
CA ILE A 86 5.05 -17.88 8.52
C ILE A 86 3.98 -17.01 9.18
N ILE A 87 4.28 -16.43 10.34
CA ILE A 87 3.38 -15.49 11.03
C ILE A 87 3.94 -14.08 10.87
N VAL A 88 3.08 -13.14 10.52
CA VAL A 88 3.41 -11.70 10.50
C VAL A 88 2.52 -10.96 11.48
N SER A 89 3.13 -10.19 12.38
CA SER A 89 2.44 -9.40 13.39
C SER A 89 2.92 -7.95 13.36
N LYS A 90 2.04 -7.01 13.00
CA LYS A 90 2.39 -5.59 12.86
C LYS A 90 1.18 -4.68 12.95
N GLU A 91 1.41 -3.40 13.19
CA GLU A 91 0.43 -2.35 12.90
C GLU A 91 0.44 -1.96 11.42
N MET A 92 -0.75 -1.90 10.83
CA MET A 92 -0.96 -1.49 9.44
C MET A 92 -2.06 -0.43 9.32
N PRO A 93 -2.00 0.44 8.30
CA PRO A 93 -3.09 1.36 7.99
C PRO A 93 -4.40 0.64 7.71
N LYS A 94 -5.49 1.03 8.39
CA LYS A 94 -6.85 0.57 8.11
C LYS A 94 -7.40 1.31 6.90
N GLU A 95 -6.91 0.91 5.73
CA GLU A 95 -7.30 1.46 4.45
C GLU A 95 -7.58 0.33 3.46
N ARG A 96 -8.37 0.64 2.43
CA ARG A 96 -8.77 -0.33 1.40
C ARG A 96 -7.60 -1.08 0.76
N TRP A 97 -6.44 -0.43 0.61
CA TRP A 97 -5.27 -1.04 0.01
C TRP A 97 -4.74 -2.25 0.81
N LEU A 98 -4.99 -2.32 2.13
CA LEU A 98 -4.58 -3.46 2.95
C LEU A 98 -5.28 -4.74 2.48
N VAL A 99 -6.59 -4.67 2.23
CA VAL A 99 -7.37 -5.80 1.71
C VAL A 99 -6.86 -6.20 0.33
N GLU A 100 -6.62 -5.24 -0.56
CA GLU A 100 -6.09 -5.49 -1.91
C GLU A 100 -4.70 -6.15 -1.87
N MET A 101 -3.82 -5.68 -0.98
CA MET A 101 -2.49 -6.24 -0.76
C MET A 101 -2.60 -7.69 -0.28
N LEU A 102 -3.45 -7.96 0.71
CA LEU A 102 -3.66 -9.33 1.22
C LEU A 102 -4.22 -10.25 0.14
N MET A 103 -5.22 -9.80 -0.62
CA MET A 103 -5.80 -10.56 -1.74
C MET A 103 -4.77 -10.89 -2.83
N SER A 104 -3.74 -10.06 -3.00
CA SER A 104 -2.64 -10.37 -3.93
C SER A 104 -1.86 -11.65 -3.57
N PHE A 105 -1.91 -12.12 -2.32
CA PHE A 105 -1.32 -13.40 -1.89
C PHE A 105 -2.24 -14.59 -2.22
N GLY A 106 -3.47 -14.36 -2.65
CA GLY A 106 -4.45 -15.40 -2.94
C GLY A 106 -4.69 -16.32 -1.74
N GLY A 107 -4.84 -17.62 -2.00
CA GLY A 107 -5.07 -18.64 -0.96
C GLY A 107 -3.85 -18.99 -0.09
N LEU A 108 -2.77 -18.21 -0.15
CA LEU A 108 -1.55 -18.43 0.65
C LEU A 108 -1.52 -17.61 1.94
N VAL A 109 -2.47 -16.67 2.12
CA VAL A 109 -2.59 -15.86 3.34
C VAL A 109 -3.90 -16.15 4.05
N LYS A 110 -3.86 -16.12 5.37
CA LYS A 110 -5.02 -16.15 6.26
C LYS A 110 -4.89 -15.02 7.27
N VAL A 111 -5.94 -14.22 7.39
CA VAL A 111 -6.04 -13.22 8.46
C VAL A 111 -6.41 -13.93 9.76
N ILE A 112 -5.54 -13.85 10.77
CA ILE A 112 -5.81 -14.40 12.11
C ILE A 112 -6.52 -13.34 12.96
N SER A 113 -6.11 -12.09 12.87
CA SER A 113 -6.78 -10.95 13.48
C SER A 113 -6.50 -9.66 12.70
N PRO A 114 -7.38 -8.65 12.77
CA PRO A 114 -8.66 -8.60 13.49
C PRO A 114 -9.84 -9.22 12.73
N GLU A 115 -10.95 -9.50 13.43
CA GLU A 115 -12.13 -10.15 12.85
C GLU A 115 -12.75 -9.35 11.70
N PHE A 116 -12.79 -8.02 11.79
CA PHE A 116 -13.37 -7.22 10.70
C PHE A 116 -12.58 -7.37 9.39
N LEU A 117 -11.25 -7.52 9.48
CA LEU A 117 -10.40 -7.71 8.30
C LEU A 117 -10.62 -9.10 7.69
N GLN A 118 -10.94 -10.11 8.51
CA GLN A 118 -11.40 -11.40 8.00
C GLN A 118 -12.70 -11.25 7.20
N LYS A 119 -13.67 -10.47 7.72
CA LYS A 119 -14.95 -10.22 7.04
C LYS A 119 -14.75 -9.53 5.69
N GLU A 120 -13.91 -8.49 5.63
CA GLU A 120 -13.60 -7.79 4.38
C GLU A 120 -12.97 -8.72 3.33
N ILE A 121 -12.03 -9.59 3.73
CA ILE A 121 -11.43 -10.58 2.82
C ILE A 121 -12.47 -11.59 2.33
N ILE A 122 -13.37 -12.06 3.20
CA ILE A 122 -14.45 -13.00 2.83
C ILE A 122 -15.41 -12.35 1.84
N GLU A 123 -15.79 -11.09 2.06
CA GLU A 123 -16.68 -10.35 1.15
C GLU A 123 -16.06 -10.19 -0.25
N GLU A 124 -14.80 -9.79 -0.33
CA GLU A 124 -14.06 -9.69 -1.61
C GLU A 124 -13.91 -11.05 -2.29
N ALA A 125 -13.59 -12.11 -1.53
CA ALA A 125 -13.53 -13.47 -2.07
C ALA A 125 -14.89 -13.93 -2.64
N GLN A 126 -16.00 -13.61 -1.97
CA GLN A 126 -17.35 -13.90 -2.48
C GLN A 126 -17.67 -13.12 -3.76
N ILE A 127 -17.25 -11.86 -3.86
CA ILE A 127 -17.39 -11.07 -5.09
C ILE A 127 -16.64 -11.74 -6.24
N ILE A 128 -15.41 -12.19 -6.00
CA ILE A 128 -14.61 -12.91 -6.99
C ILE A 128 -15.32 -14.20 -7.39
N LEU A 129 -15.77 -15.03 -6.44
CA LEU A 129 -16.44 -16.30 -6.75
C LEU A 129 -17.71 -16.11 -7.59
N LYS A 130 -18.48 -15.05 -7.34
CA LYS A 130 -19.67 -14.70 -8.14
C LYS A 130 -19.36 -14.40 -9.61
N GLN A 131 -18.14 -13.97 -9.93
CA GLN A 131 -17.74 -13.74 -11.33
C GLN A 131 -17.56 -15.03 -12.13
N TYR A 132 -17.53 -16.19 -11.46
CA TYR A 132 -17.35 -17.50 -12.08
C TYR A 132 -18.62 -18.37 -12.02
N ASP A 133 -19.80 -17.79 -11.74
CA ASP A 133 -21.09 -18.49 -11.61
C ASP A 133 -21.09 -19.67 -10.60
N ILE A 134 -20.15 -19.67 -9.65
CA ILE A 134 -20.06 -20.69 -8.61
C ILE A 134 -21.11 -20.37 -7.55
N LYS A 135 -22.10 -21.26 -7.37
CA LYS A 135 -23.02 -21.20 -6.23
C LYS A 135 -22.23 -21.53 -4.96
N VAL A 136 -21.91 -20.50 -4.17
CA VAL A 136 -21.28 -20.66 -2.85
C VAL A 136 -22.30 -21.35 -1.93
N SER A 137 -22.08 -22.63 -1.62
CA SER A 137 -22.85 -23.34 -0.58
C SER A 137 -22.52 -22.73 0.77
N LYS A 138 -23.56 -22.24 1.47
CA LYS A 138 -23.49 -21.72 2.85
C LYS A 138 -23.06 -22.80 3.84
#